data_AF-V6F8N8-F1
#
_entry.id   AF-V6F8N8-F1
#
_cell.length_a   1.000
_cell.length_b   1.000
_cell.length_c   1.000
_cell.angle_alpha   90.00
_cell.angle_beta   90.00
_cell.angle_gamma   90.00
#
_symmetry.space_group_name_H-M   'P 1'
#
loop_
_entity.id
_entity.type
_entity.pdbx_description
1 polymer ?
#
loop_
_entity_poly.entity_id
_entity_poly.type
_entity_poly.pdbx_seq_one_letter_code
_entity_poly.pdbx_strand_id
1 'polypeptide(L)'
;MSTLHTVNKSPFERSALQACLGHAQASDSVLLIEDAVMAALSGNAFAAKLADAGQSVKLFVLGPDLKARGLDPAKVASGITVIDYDGFVDLAAENSTIHSWL
;
A
#
# COMPACT_ATOMS: atom_id res chain seq x y z
N MET A 1 12.24 -6.67 13.74
CA MET A 1 11.36 -7.60 13.02
C MET A 1 10.38 -6.74 12.27
N SER A 2 10.35 -6.83 10.94
CA SER A 2 9.50 -6.00 10.09
C SER A 2 8.17 -6.70 9.80
N THR A 3 7.11 -5.92 9.71
CA THR A 3 5.76 -6.37 9.38
C THR A 3 5.40 -5.92 7.97
N LEU A 4 4.83 -6.83 7.17
CA LEU A 4 4.10 -6.49 5.95
C LEU A 4 2.63 -6.25 6.29
N HIS A 5 2.18 -5.01 6.19
CA HIS A 5 0.77 -4.68 6.29
C HIS A 5 0.10 -4.74 4.93
N THR A 6 -0.98 -5.51 4.80
CA THR A 6 -1.80 -5.53 3.58
C THR A 6 -3.12 -4.80 3.83
N VAL A 7 -3.49 -3.87 2.96
CA VAL A 7 -4.78 -3.17 3.00
C VAL A 7 -5.52 -3.46 1.71
N ASN A 8 -6.75 -3.96 1.79
CA ASN A 8 -7.52 -4.38 0.60
C ASN A 8 -8.77 -3.55 0.31
N LYS A 9 -9.23 -2.72 1.25
CA LYS A 9 -10.40 -1.86 1.06
C LYS A 9 -10.05 -0.44 0.64
N SER A 10 -10.93 0.12 -0.20
CA SER A 10 -10.84 1.51 -0.64
C SER A 10 -10.77 2.45 0.58
N PRO A 11 -9.81 3.39 0.62
CA PRO A 11 -9.73 4.34 1.72
C PRO A 11 -10.88 5.36 1.70
N PHE A 12 -11.63 5.42 0.59
CA PHE A 12 -12.83 6.24 0.45
C PHE A 12 -14.08 5.55 1.05
N GLU A 13 -13.99 4.27 1.43
CA GLU A 13 -15.09 3.48 1.99
C GLU A 13 -14.81 2.97 3.41
N ARG A 14 -13.54 2.70 3.74
CA ARG A 14 -13.12 2.11 5.01
C ARG A 14 -11.93 2.88 5.61
N SER A 15 -11.84 2.85 6.93
CA SER A 15 -10.73 3.47 7.69
C SER A 15 -9.52 2.56 7.86
N ALA A 16 -9.52 1.35 7.30
CA ALA A 16 -8.44 0.36 7.43
C ALA A 16 -7.07 0.93 7.06
N LEU A 17 -6.95 1.68 5.96
CA LEU A 17 -5.70 2.35 5.58
C LEU A 17 -5.24 3.33 6.66
N GLN A 18 -6.16 4.11 7.23
CA GLN A 18 -5.80 5.11 8.24
C GLN A 18 -5.32 4.46 9.53
N ALA A 19 -5.96 3.36 9.95
CA ALA A 19 -5.55 2.58 11.11
C ALA A 19 -4.19 1.89 10.87
N CYS A 20 -4.00 1.30 9.68
CA CYS A 20 -2.74 0.72 9.25
C CYS A 20 -1.59 1.72 9.36
N LEU A 21 -1.72 2.91 8.75
CA LEU A 21 -0.67 3.92 8.76
C LEU A 21 -0.39 4.48 10.17
N GLY A 22 -1.39 4.47 11.07
CA GLY A 22 -1.20 4.88 12.47
C GLY A 22 -0.52 3.82 13.35
N HIS A 23 -0.51 2.56 12.92
CA HIS A 23 0.09 1.45 13.66
C HIS A 23 1.50 1.09 13.15
N ALA A 24 1.73 1.25 11.84
CA ALA A 24 2.98 0.87 11.20
C ALA A 24 4.18 1.59 11.84
N GLN A 25 5.26 0.85 12.04
CA GLN A 25 6.48 1.32 12.68
C GLN A 25 7.60 1.51 11.64
N ALA A 26 8.67 2.18 12.06
CA ALA A 26 9.86 2.32 11.22
C ALA A 26 10.40 0.94 10.81
N SER A 27 10.65 0.74 9.51
CA SER A 27 11.04 -0.52 8.84
C SER A 27 9.89 -1.44 8.38
N ASP A 28 8.63 -1.12 8.71
CA ASP A 28 7.49 -1.87 8.16
C ASP A 28 7.26 -1.55 6.68
N SER A 29 6.53 -2.45 6.02
CA SER A 29 6.08 -2.28 4.65
C SER A 29 4.55 -2.25 4.59
N VAL A 30 3.99 -1.40 3.74
CA VAL A 30 2.55 -1.35 3.49
C VAL A 30 2.29 -1.64 2.02
N LEU A 31 1.49 -2.66 1.76
CA LEU A 31 1.08 -3.07 0.43
C LEU A 31 -0.43 -2.81 0.25
N LEU A 32 -0.75 -1.97 -0.73
CA LEU A 32 -2.11 -1.71 -1.18
C LEU A 32 -2.51 -2.74 -2.25
N ILE A 33 -3.56 -3.50 -1.97
CA ILE A 33 -4.14 -4.52 -2.86
C ILE A 33 -5.64 -4.26 -3.03
N GLU A 34 -6.27 -4.99 -3.95
CA GLU A 34 -7.68 -4.91 -4.28
C GLU A 34 -8.13 -3.43 -4.42
N ASP A 35 -9.15 -3.00 -3.68
CA ASP A 35 -9.72 -1.65 -3.83
C ASP A 35 -8.86 -0.57 -3.19
N ALA A 36 -7.89 -0.94 -2.34
CA ALA A 36 -6.98 0.02 -1.72
C ALA A 36 -6.01 0.66 -2.72
N VAL A 37 -5.79 0.06 -3.89
CA VAL A 37 -4.90 0.60 -4.92
C VAL A 37 -5.33 1.99 -5.42
N MET A 38 -6.62 2.35 -5.26
CA MET A 38 -7.14 3.69 -5.54
C MET A 38 -6.43 4.77 -4.71
N ALA A 39 -5.94 4.42 -3.51
CA ALA A 39 -5.20 5.33 -2.63
C ALA A 39 -3.84 5.72 -3.22
N ALA A 40 -3.23 4.83 -4.01
CA ALA A 40 -1.85 4.99 -4.49
C ALA A 40 -1.71 6.06 -5.57
N LEU A 41 -2.81 6.55 -6.15
CA LEU A 41 -2.77 7.54 -7.22
C LEU A 41 -2.40 8.94 -6.71
N SER A 42 -1.66 9.67 -7.53
CA SER A 42 -1.39 11.08 -7.29
C SER A 42 -2.67 11.94 -7.35
N GLY A 43 -2.67 13.06 -6.62
CA GLY A 43 -3.75 14.05 -6.68
C GLY A 43 -5.06 13.69 -5.97
N ASN A 44 -5.08 12.61 -5.18
CA ASN A 44 -6.24 12.25 -4.36
C ASN A 44 -6.11 12.74 -2.91
N ALA A 45 -7.20 12.59 -2.12
CA ALA A 45 -7.25 13.04 -0.72
C ALA A 45 -6.28 12.33 0.24
N PHE A 46 -5.69 11.20 -0.16
CA PHE A 46 -4.77 10.38 0.64
C PHE A 46 -3.30 10.57 0.26
N ALA A 47 -3.01 11.27 -0.83
CA ALA A 47 -1.64 11.46 -1.34
C ALA A 47 -0.70 12.07 -0.28
N ALA A 48 -1.14 13.10 0.45
CA ALA A 48 -0.33 13.71 1.51
C ALA A 48 -0.06 12.76 2.67
N LYS A 49 -1.06 11.95 3.06
CA LYS A 49 -0.93 10.99 4.16
C LYS A 49 0.00 9.82 3.80
N LEU A 50 -0.04 9.36 2.55
CA LEU A 50 0.89 8.36 2.04
C LEU A 50 2.30 8.93 1.90
N ALA A 51 2.45 10.17 1.40
CA ALA A 51 3.76 10.83 1.33
C ALA A 51 4.41 10.98 2.72
N ASP A 52 3.61 11.32 3.74
CA ASP A 52 4.07 11.40 5.13
C ASP A 52 4.49 10.04 5.67
N ALA A 53 3.62 9.02 5.53
CA ALA A 53 3.93 7.66 5.95
C ALA A 53 5.19 7.10 5.26
N GLY A 54 5.37 7.39 3.96
CA GLY A 54 6.53 6.98 3.16
C GLY A 54 7.88 7.50 3.66
N GLN A 55 7.91 8.44 4.61
CA GLN A 55 9.14 8.86 5.30
C GLN A 55 9.63 7.82 6.33
N SER A 56 8.75 6.91 6.78
CA SER A 56 9.01 5.93 7.85
C SER A 56 8.82 4.47 7.42
N VAL A 57 7.90 4.22 6.50
CA VAL A 57 7.58 2.89 5.97
C VAL A 57 7.86 2.78 4.49
N LYS A 58 8.05 1.55 4.00
CA LYS A 58 8.09 1.28 2.55
C LYS A 58 6.68 1.13 2.01
N LEU A 59 6.32 1.85 0.96
CA LEU A 59 4.99 1.81 0.37
C LEU A 59 5.00 1.07 -0.97
N PHE A 60 4.05 0.15 -1.12
CA PHE A 60 3.87 -0.67 -2.30
C PHE A 60 2.41 -0.68 -2.76
N VAL A 61 2.20 -0.90 -4.06
CA VAL A 61 0.87 -1.10 -4.64
C VAL A 61 0.91 -2.24 -5.66
N LEU A 62 -0.13 -3.09 -5.66
CA LEU A 62 -0.20 -4.21 -6.58
C LEU A 62 -0.65 -3.76 -7.99
N GLY A 63 0.27 -3.84 -8.94
CA GLY A 63 0.09 -3.49 -10.34
C GLY A 63 -1.04 -4.24 -11.04
N PRO A 64 -1.19 -5.57 -10.87
CA PRO A 64 -2.36 -6.30 -11.35
C PRO A 64 -3.71 -5.68 -10.95
N ASP A 65 -3.84 -5.23 -9.70
CA ASP A 65 -5.07 -4.61 -9.20
C ASP A 65 -5.32 -3.21 -9.76
N LEU A 66 -4.26 -2.42 -9.98
CA LEU A 66 -4.34 -1.15 -10.70
C LEU A 66 -4.91 -1.38 -12.11
N LYS A 67 -4.32 -2.33 -12.85
CA LYS A 67 -4.74 -2.67 -14.23
C LYS A 67 -6.17 -3.17 -14.27
N ALA A 68 -6.57 -4.05 -13.35
CA ALA A 68 -7.93 -4.57 -13.25
C ALA A 68 -8.99 -3.46 -13.04
N ARG A 69 -8.60 -2.35 -12.41
CA ARG A 69 -9.45 -1.17 -12.18
C ARG A 69 -9.31 -0.08 -13.24
N GLY A 70 -8.58 -0.34 -14.33
CA GLY A 70 -8.34 0.65 -15.39
C GLY A 70 -7.48 1.84 -14.95
N LEU A 71 -6.67 1.66 -13.91
CA LEU A 71 -5.78 2.70 -13.38
C LEU A 71 -4.40 2.56 -14.01
N ASP A 72 -3.92 3.66 -14.57
CA ASP A 72 -2.59 3.74 -15.16
C ASP A 72 -1.51 3.74 -14.06
N PRO A 73 -0.59 2.76 -14.02
CA PRO A 73 0.54 2.75 -13.09
C PRO A 73 1.40 4.03 -13.16
N ALA A 74 1.44 4.72 -14.30
CA ALA A 74 2.16 5.99 -14.44
C ALA A 74 1.56 7.14 -13.60
N LYS A 75 0.33 6.97 -13.08
CA LYS A 75 -0.34 7.94 -12.20
C LYS A 75 -0.11 7.67 -10.71
N VAL A 76 0.57 6.58 -10.36
CA VAL A 76 0.93 6.27 -8.96
C VAL A 76 1.81 7.38 -8.41
N ALA A 77 1.53 7.79 -7.17
CA ALA A 77 2.27 8.86 -6.50
C ALA A 77 3.73 8.46 -6.29
N SER A 78 4.63 9.44 -6.44
CA SER A 78 6.06 9.25 -6.16
C SER A 78 6.29 8.69 -4.76
N GLY A 79 7.23 7.76 -4.63
CA GLY A 79 7.54 7.09 -3.36
C GLY A 79 6.71 5.83 -3.07
N ILE A 80 5.74 5.49 -3.93
CA ILE A 80 5.03 4.21 -3.87
C ILE A 80 5.55 3.31 -4.99
N THR A 81 6.02 2.12 -4.63
CA THR A 81 6.59 1.15 -5.58
C THR A 81 5.49 0.24 -6.13
N VAL A 82 5.36 0.17 -7.46
CA VAL A 82 4.43 -0.75 -8.10
C VAL A 82 5.09 -2.13 -8.22
N ILE A 83 4.41 -3.17 -7.72
CA ILE A 83 4.87 -4.56 -7.77
C ILE A 83 3.84 -5.48 -8.43
N ASP A 84 4.23 -6.70 -8.78
CA ASP A 84 3.32 -7.76 -9.18
C ASP A 84 3.17 -8.83 -8.08
N TYR A 85 2.61 -9.99 -8.42
CA TYR A 85 2.41 -11.07 -7.47
C TYR A 85 3.72 -11.71 -7.02
N ASP A 86 4.74 -11.78 -7.89
CA ASP A 86 6.05 -12.30 -7.49
C ASP A 86 6.67 -11.35 -6.46
N GLY A 87 6.59 -10.03 -6.71
CA GLY A 87 7.01 -9.03 -5.72
C GLY A 87 6.21 -9.07 -4.41
N PHE A 88 4.92 -9.43 -4.44
CA PHE A 88 4.16 -9.65 -3.21
C PHE A 88 4.65 -10.90 -2.46
N VAL A 89 4.91 -12.01 -3.16
CA VAL A 89 5.51 -13.21 -2.55
C VAL A 89 6.86 -12.89 -1.90
N ASP A 90 7.70 -12.12 -2.58
CA ASP A 90 8.99 -11.68 -2.04
C ASP A 90 8.82 -10.84 -0.77
N LEU A 91 7.94 -9.84 -0.78
CA LEU A 91 7.65 -9.03 0.41
C LEU A 91 7.12 -9.86 1.59
N ALA A 92 6.30 -10.85 1.30
CA ALA A 92 5.76 -11.76 2.31
C ALA A 92 6.87 -12.65 2.92
N ALA A 93 7.87 -13.05 2.13
CA ALA A 93 9.00 -13.84 2.59
C ALA A 93 10.06 -13.00 3.32
N GLU A 94 10.26 -11.73 2.93
CA GLU A 94 11.22 -10.80 3.54
C GLU A 94 10.79 -10.29 4.92
N ASN A 95 9.49 -10.22 5.18
CA ASN A 95 8.95 -9.72 6.44
C ASN A 95 8.65 -10.86 7.42
N SER A 96 8.98 -10.64 8.69
CA SER A 96 8.77 -11.64 9.76
C SER A 96 7.30 -11.88 10.10
N THR A 97 6.42 -10.91 9.82
CA THR A 97 5.00 -10.96 10.13
C THR A 97 4.21 -10.37 8.98
N ILE A 98 3.02 -10.91 8.71
CA ILE A 98 2.04 -10.33 7.80
C ILE A 98 0.80 -9.95 8.61
N HIS A 99 0.31 -8.73 8.45
CA HIS A 99 -0.90 -8.25 9.11
C HIS A 99 -1.89 -7.70 8.09
N SER A 100 -3.06 -8.32 8.00
CA SER A 100 -4.12 -7.92 7.08
C SER A 100 -5.14 -7.01 7.75
N TRP A 101 -5.33 -5.83 7.16
CA TRP A 101 -6.35 -4.85 7.56
C TRP A 101 -7.56 -4.98 6.62
N LEU A 102 -8.70 -5.45 7.16
CA LEU A 102 -9.93 -5.77 6.42
C LEU A 102 -11.02 -4.69 6.55
#